data_AF-A0A7C7L934-F1
#
_entry.id   AF-A0A7C7L934-F1
#
_cell.length_a   1.000
_cell.length_b   1.000
_cell.length_c   1.000
_cell.angle_alpha   90.00
_cell.angle_beta   90.00
_cell.angle_gamma   90.00
#
_symmetry.space_group_name_H-M   'P 1'
#
loop_
_entity.id
_entity.type
_entity.pdbx_description
1 polymer ?
#
loop_
_entity_poly.entity_id
_entity_poly.type
_entity_poly.pdbx_seq_one_letter_code
_entity_poly.pdbx_strand_id
1 'polypeptide(L)'
;MSSCSTQNSRVAWFSHRSLICLFRTMGFAPRSRRIAPDGRLATTPMAGLRALTVDLLCEAGLPRQASEAAVAAAWYAPDPVALAHPLADLPALFGALRKQCIKIAVATMDDRTPTEATFARLGIEHLVDALVCGDDGLPLKPAPDMVWAVCRATGVSPAKAVVVGDAVADLQMGRAAGAGLVIGVLSGVSPKEILAPHADLLLESVAELVNI
;
A
#
# COMPACT_ATOMS: atom_id res chain seq x y z
N MET A 1 -3.72 -58.51 13.69
CA MET A 1 -2.51 -57.66 13.63
C MET A 1 -2.32 -57.24 12.19
N SER A 2 -2.43 -56.00 11.72
CA SER A 2 -2.88 -54.73 12.28
C SER A 2 -3.24 -53.88 11.05
N SER A 3 -4.44 -53.31 11.02
CA SER A 3 -4.88 -52.35 10.01
C SER A 3 -4.30 -50.97 10.35
N CYS A 4 -3.48 -50.39 9.47
CA CYS A 4 -3.03 -49.01 9.58
C CYS A 4 -3.96 -48.14 8.72
N SER A 5 -4.94 -47.53 9.39
CA SER A 5 -5.88 -46.58 8.80
C SER A 5 -5.33 -45.15 8.87
N THR A 6 -5.36 -44.51 7.72
CA THR A 6 -5.20 -43.09 7.42
C THR A 6 -5.88 -42.16 8.44
N GLN A 7 -5.16 -41.15 8.95
CA GLN A 7 -5.78 -39.94 9.50
C GLN A 7 -5.03 -38.66 9.11
N ASN A 8 -5.62 -38.06 8.08
CA ASN A 8 -5.58 -36.70 7.59
C ASN A 8 -5.58 -35.64 8.73
N SER A 9 -4.41 -35.12 9.09
CA SER A 9 -4.26 -33.97 10.01
C SER A 9 -4.44 -32.64 9.27
N ARG A 10 -5.67 -32.38 8.82
CA ARG A 10 -6.07 -31.03 8.38
C ARG A 10 -6.34 -30.17 9.62
N VAL A 11 -5.69 -29.01 9.64
CA VAL A 11 -5.83 -27.88 10.56
C VAL A 11 -7.30 -27.66 10.97
N ALA A 12 -7.70 -28.20 12.11
CA ALA A 12 -9.05 -28.08 12.67
C ALA A 12 -9.02 -27.24 13.95
N TRP A 13 -8.45 -26.02 13.89
CA TRP A 13 -8.23 -25.20 15.10
C TRP A 13 -8.51 -23.70 14.92
N PHE A 14 -9.56 -23.35 14.16
CA PHE A 14 -10.11 -22.00 14.20
C PHE A 14 -11.60 -22.04 14.54
N SER A 15 -11.95 -21.55 15.72
CA SER A 15 -13.35 -21.20 15.99
C SER A 15 -13.77 -20.10 15.01
N HIS A 16 -15.04 -20.07 14.62
CA HIS A 16 -15.58 -19.03 13.74
C HIS A 16 -15.31 -17.61 14.29
N ARG A 17 -15.18 -17.47 15.62
CA ARG A 17 -14.83 -16.21 16.32
C ARG A 17 -13.40 -15.72 16.05
N SER A 18 -12.43 -16.62 16.00
CA SER A 18 -11.01 -16.25 15.83
C SER A 18 -10.73 -15.69 14.43
N LEU A 19 -11.38 -16.24 13.40
CA LEU A 19 -11.31 -15.73 12.03
C LEU A 19 -12.02 -14.37 11.85
N ILE A 20 -13.16 -14.18 12.52
CA ILE A 20 -13.87 -12.89 12.51
C ILE A 20 -13.01 -11.80 13.17
N CYS A 21 -12.31 -12.13 14.26
CA CYS A 21 -11.38 -11.22 14.92
C CYS A 21 -10.25 -10.80 13.97
N LEU A 22 -9.61 -11.77 13.31
CA LEU A 22 -8.54 -11.50 12.35
C LEU A 22 -9.01 -10.57 11.22
N PHE A 23 -10.11 -10.91 10.52
CA PHE A 23 -10.60 -10.07 9.42
C PHE A 23 -10.96 -8.66 9.88
N ARG A 24 -11.58 -8.52 11.05
CA ARG A 24 -11.92 -7.21 11.60
C ARG A 24 -10.68 -6.39 11.93
N THR A 25 -9.68 -6.98 12.59
CA THR A 25 -8.43 -6.30 12.94
C THR A 25 -7.64 -5.89 11.70
N MET A 26 -7.68 -6.70 10.65
CA MET A 26 -7.04 -6.41 9.37
C MET A 26 -7.80 -5.34 8.55
N GLY A 27 -9.07 -5.08 8.88
CA GLY A 27 -9.93 -4.18 8.11
C GLY A 27 -10.48 -4.82 6.83
N PHE A 28 -10.64 -6.14 6.79
CA PHE A 28 -11.23 -6.85 5.64
C PHE A 28 -12.68 -7.25 5.92
N ALA A 29 -13.58 -6.92 5.00
CA ALA A 29 -14.98 -7.34 5.04
C ALA A 29 -15.20 -8.58 4.15
N PRO A 30 -15.26 -9.81 4.70
CA PRO A 30 -15.27 -11.04 3.90
C PRO A 30 -16.53 -11.22 3.05
N ARG A 31 -17.68 -10.65 3.46
CA ARG A 31 -18.94 -10.74 2.71
C ARG A 31 -18.92 -9.89 1.44
N SER A 32 -18.41 -8.66 1.54
CA SER A 32 -18.33 -7.72 0.42
C SER A 32 -17.00 -7.79 -0.34
N ARG A 33 -16.01 -8.54 0.18
CA ARG A 33 -14.62 -8.60 -0.33
C ARG A 33 -14.00 -7.21 -0.48
N ARG A 34 -14.28 -6.30 0.46
CA ARG A 34 -13.74 -4.94 0.47
C ARG A 34 -12.75 -4.76 1.61
N ILE A 35 -11.73 -3.94 1.36
CA ILE A 35 -10.79 -3.47 2.37
C ILE A 35 -11.30 -2.12 2.88
N ALA A 36 -11.32 -1.94 4.20
CA ALA A 36 -11.62 -0.68 4.84
C ALA A 36 -10.48 0.32 4.56
N PRO A 37 -10.76 1.55 4.09
CA PRO A 37 -9.72 2.53 3.73
C PRO A 37 -8.75 2.87 4.87
N ASP A 38 -9.23 2.83 6.11
CA ASP A 38 -8.48 3.06 7.34
C ASP A 38 -8.01 1.76 8.03
N GLY A 39 -8.30 0.60 7.43
CA GLY A 39 -7.94 -0.71 7.94
C GLY A 39 -6.43 -0.98 7.87
N ARG A 40 -5.95 -1.93 8.69
CA ARG A 40 -4.52 -2.31 8.71
C ARG A 40 -4.02 -2.77 7.34
N LEU A 41 -4.84 -3.51 6.58
CA LEU A 41 -4.49 -3.93 5.22
C LEU A 41 -4.19 -2.78 4.27
N ALA A 42 -4.79 -1.60 4.47
CA ALA A 42 -4.56 -0.43 3.63
C ALA A 42 -3.42 0.47 4.14
N THR A 43 -3.07 0.34 5.42
CA THR A 43 -2.25 1.35 6.14
C THR A 43 -0.98 0.78 6.77
N THR A 44 -0.77 -0.53 6.72
CA THR A 44 0.35 -1.23 7.37
C THR A 44 1.17 -2.00 6.34
N PRO A 45 2.51 -1.87 6.32
CA PRO A 45 3.37 -2.66 5.45
C PRO A 45 3.21 -4.16 5.63
N MET A 46 3.59 -4.94 4.61
CA MET A 46 3.41 -6.40 4.64
C MET A 46 4.13 -7.08 5.81
N ALA A 47 5.34 -6.64 6.15
CA ALA A 47 6.08 -7.15 7.31
C ALA A 47 5.32 -6.88 8.62
N GLY A 48 4.73 -5.69 8.76
CA GLY A 48 3.91 -5.31 9.91
C GLY A 48 2.64 -6.14 10.01
N LEU A 49 1.97 -6.40 8.88
CA LEU A 49 0.80 -7.27 8.82
C LEU A 49 1.12 -8.72 9.21
N ARG A 50 2.28 -9.22 8.79
CA ARG A 50 2.76 -10.55 9.14
C ARG A 50 3.01 -10.66 10.65
N ALA A 51 3.68 -9.66 11.24
CA ALA A 51 3.93 -9.58 12.68
C ALA A 51 2.61 -9.50 13.47
N LEU A 52 1.69 -8.61 13.07
CA LEU A 52 0.36 -8.47 13.67
C LEU A 52 -0.42 -9.79 13.63
N THR A 53 -0.34 -10.53 12.53
CA THR A 53 -0.98 -11.84 12.41
C THR A 53 -0.38 -12.83 13.41
N VAL A 54 0.94 -12.88 13.57
CA VAL A 54 1.61 -13.74 14.57
C VAL A 54 1.15 -13.38 15.98
N ASP A 55 1.08 -12.09 16.32
CA ASP A 55 0.67 -11.64 17.65
C ASP A 55 -0.80 -12.01 17.95
N LEU A 56 -1.71 -11.84 16.98
CA LEU A 56 -3.10 -12.28 17.12
C LEU A 56 -3.25 -13.79 17.34
N LEU A 57 -2.40 -14.61 16.71
CA LEU A 57 -2.38 -16.06 16.97
C LEU A 57 -1.88 -16.38 18.36
N CYS A 58 -0.89 -15.63 18.85
CA CYS A 58 -0.38 -15.78 20.21
C CYS A 58 -1.46 -15.41 21.24
N GLU A 59 -2.19 -14.31 21.01
CA GLU A 59 -3.33 -13.90 21.85
C GLU A 59 -4.47 -14.93 21.83
N ALA A 60 -4.63 -15.65 20.72
CA ALA A 60 -5.56 -16.78 20.60
C ALA A 60 -5.08 -18.06 21.30
N GLY A 61 -3.87 -18.07 21.88
CA GLY A 61 -3.33 -19.15 22.70
C GLY A 61 -2.28 -20.04 22.02
N LEU A 62 -1.82 -19.72 20.81
CA LEU A 62 -0.74 -20.47 20.17
C LEU A 62 0.63 -20.03 20.70
N PRO A 63 1.58 -20.96 20.96
CA PRO A 63 2.96 -20.59 21.23
C PRO A 63 3.57 -19.80 20.06
N ARG A 64 4.40 -18.79 20.35
CA ARG A 64 4.99 -17.89 19.33
C ARG A 64 5.64 -18.63 18.16
N GLN A 65 6.45 -19.66 18.44
CA GLN A 65 7.08 -20.48 17.41
C GLN A 65 6.07 -21.18 16.49
N ALA A 66 4.96 -21.69 17.04
CA ALA A 66 3.89 -22.31 16.27
C ALA A 66 3.11 -21.28 15.45
N SER A 67 2.86 -20.09 16.01
CA SER A 67 2.23 -18.97 15.31
C SER A 67 3.07 -18.50 14.11
N GLU A 68 4.37 -18.33 14.29
CA GLU A 68 5.31 -17.96 13.22
C GLU A 68 5.35 -19.01 12.10
N ALA A 69 5.43 -20.29 12.47
CA ALA A 69 5.40 -21.40 11.51
C ALA A 69 4.06 -21.46 10.74
N ALA A 70 2.94 -21.27 11.43
CA ALA A 70 1.62 -21.26 10.82
C ALA A 70 1.46 -20.08 9.83
N VAL A 71 1.89 -18.88 10.23
CA VAL A 71 1.89 -17.71 9.33
C VAL A 71 2.82 -17.96 8.15
N ALA A 72 4.05 -18.44 8.36
CA ALA A 72 4.97 -18.74 7.27
C ALA A 72 4.40 -19.75 6.26
N ALA A 73 3.71 -20.80 6.73
CA ALA A 73 3.12 -21.81 5.86
C ALA A 73 1.85 -21.32 5.13
N ALA A 74 1.09 -20.42 5.74
CA ALA A 74 -0.17 -19.92 5.18
C ALA A 74 -0.04 -18.60 4.40
N TRP A 75 1.06 -17.87 4.58
CA TRP A 75 1.26 -16.57 3.94
C TRP A 75 1.50 -16.73 2.45
N TYR A 76 0.46 -16.49 1.68
CA TYR A 76 0.54 -16.40 0.23
C TYR A 76 0.55 -14.94 -0.17
N ALA A 77 1.71 -14.46 -0.63
CA ALA A 77 1.84 -13.19 -1.32
C ALA A 77 1.82 -13.49 -2.83
N PRO A 78 0.73 -13.16 -3.55
CA PRO A 78 0.75 -13.26 -5.00
C PRO A 78 1.80 -12.31 -5.57
N ASP A 79 2.31 -12.61 -6.76
CA ASP A 79 3.30 -11.76 -7.43
C ASP A 79 2.69 -10.37 -7.70
N PRO A 80 3.14 -9.32 -6.97
CA PRO A 80 2.57 -7.99 -7.11
C PRO A 80 2.90 -7.39 -8.48
N VAL A 81 4.02 -7.79 -9.09
CA VAL A 81 4.44 -7.32 -10.40
C VAL A 81 3.48 -7.86 -11.46
N ALA A 82 3.18 -9.17 -11.42
CA ALA A 82 2.26 -9.80 -12.35
C ALA A 82 0.82 -9.26 -12.23
N LEU A 83 0.37 -8.93 -11.01
CA LEU A 83 -0.98 -8.45 -10.74
C LEU A 83 -1.16 -6.94 -10.89
N ALA A 84 -0.08 -6.17 -11.01
CA ALA A 84 -0.20 -4.73 -11.18
C ALA A 84 -0.91 -4.40 -12.51
N HIS A 85 -1.94 -3.57 -12.44
CA HIS A 85 -2.64 -3.05 -13.60
C HIS A 85 -2.53 -1.53 -13.60
N PRO A 86 -1.96 -0.92 -14.65
CA PRO A 86 -1.83 0.53 -14.69
C PRO A 86 -3.22 1.17 -14.79
N LEU A 87 -3.46 2.20 -13.98
CA LEU A 87 -4.74 2.94 -13.95
C LEU A 87 -4.89 3.94 -15.11
N ALA A 88 -3.81 4.18 -15.85
CA ALA A 88 -3.73 5.05 -17.02
C ALA A 88 -2.57 4.61 -17.92
N ASP A 89 -2.43 5.23 -19.10
CA ASP A 89 -1.20 5.13 -19.89
C ASP A 89 -0.08 5.90 -19.18
N LEU A 90 0.62 5.23 -18.27
CA LEU A 90 1.64 5.85 -17.42
C LEU A 90 2.84 6.40 -18.23
N PRO A 91 3.37 5.70 -19.25
CA PRO A 91 4.40 6.29 -20.12
C PRO A 91 3.95 7.60 -20.78
N ALA A 92 2.72 7.65 -21.33
CA ALA A 92 2.20 8.87 -21.95
C ALA A 92 1.99 9.99 -20.92
N LEU A 93 1.38 9.67 -19.77
CA LEU A 93 1.13 10.60 -18.67
C LEU A 93 2.44 11.20 -18.14
N PHE A 94 3.40 10.36 -17.76
CA PHE A 94 4.69 10.81 -17.22
C PHE A 94 5.50 11.56 -18.28
N GLY A 95 5.45 11.11 -19.53
CA GLY A 95 6.06 11.82 -20.65
C GLY A 95 5.49 13.23 -20.85
N ALA A 96 4.17 13.40 -20.72
CA ALA A 96 3.51 14.71 -20.82
C ALA A 96 3.91 15.64 -19.68
N LEU A 97 3.92 15.16 -18.44
CA LEU A 97 4.36 15.95 -17.27
C LEU A 97 5.83 16.37 -17.40
N ARG A 98 6.71 15.46 -17.84
CA ARG A 98 8.14 15.78 -18.05
C ARG A 98 8.37 16.83 -19.14
N LYS A 99 7.54 16.86 -20.20
CA LYS A 99 7.58 17.93 -21.22
C LYS A 99 7.28 19.31 -20.65
N GLN A 100 6.58 19.38 -19.51
CA GLN A 100 6.33 20.61 -18.76
C GLN A 100 7.39 20.87 -17.68
N CYS A 101 8.54 20.18 -17.72
CA CYS A 101 9.61 20.26 -16.74
C CYS A 101 9.21 19.83 -15.31
N ILE A 102 8.13 19.06 -15.17
CA ILE A 102 7.70 18.52 -13.87
C ILE A 102 8.54 17.28 -13.54
N LYS A 103 9.08 17.27 -12.31
CA LYS A 103 9.76 16.11 -11.73
C LYS A 103 8.74 15.12 -11.18
N ILE A 104 8.99 13.84 -11.40
CA ILE A 104 8.08 12.76 -11.00
C ILE A 104 8.76 11.94 -9.92
N ALA A 105 8.13 11.78 -8.77
CA ALA A 105 8.62 10.94 -7.71
C ALA A 105 7.51 10.05 -7.15
N VAL A 106 7.89 8.87 -6.65
CA VAL A 106 6.96 7.93 -6.03
C VAL A 106 7.37 7.72 -4.57
N ALA A 107 6.39 7.86 -3.67
CA ALA A 107 6.50 7.51 -2.26
C ALA A 107 5.46 6.42 -1.96
N THR A 108 5.90 5.19 -1.75
CA THR A 108 5.03 4.04 -1.47
C THR A 108 5.39 3.35 -0.15
N MET A 109 4.40 2.77 0.53
CA MET A 109 4.65 1.90 1.68
C MET A 109 4.95 0.45 1.26
N ASP A 110 4.95 0.17 -0.05
CA ASP A 110 5.40 -1.11 -0.60
C ASP A 110 6.92 -1.25 -0.52
N ASP A 111 7.40 -2.49 -0.56
CA ASP A 111 8.83 -2.79 -0.56
C ASP A 111 9.50 -2.39 -1.89
N ARG A 112 10.79 -2.05 -1.84
CA ARG A 112 11.53 -1.52 -2.98
C ARG A 112 11.64 -2.49 -4.15
N THR A 113 12.08 -3.72 -3.89
CA THR A 113 12.31 -4.73 -4.94
C THR A 113 11.08 -4.97 -5.83
N PRO A 114 9.86 -5.25 -5.31
CA PRO A 114 8.68 -5.41 -6.16
C PRO A 114 8.23 -4.10 -6.83
N THR A 115 8.47 -2.94 -6.20
CA THR A 115 8.13 -1.63 -6.78
C THR A 115 8.98 -1.35 -8.03
N GLU A 116 10.30 -1.52 -7.94
CA GLU A 116 11.23 -1.33 -9.07
C GLU A 116 10.95 -2.34 -10.19
N ALA A 117 10.69 -3.60 -9.87
CA ALA A 117 10.29 -4.61 -10.85
C ALA A 117 8.96 -4.24 -11.56
N THR A 118 8.02 -3.62 -10.83
CA THR A 118 6.78 -3.10 -11.42
C THR A 118 7.06 -1.94 -12.37
N PHE A 119 7.95 -1.02 -12.02
CA PHE A 119 8.35 0.07 -12.91
C PHE A 119 9.01 -0.42 -14.19
N ALA A 120 9.90 -1.41 -14.08
CA ALA A 120 10.56 -2.02 -15.23
C ALA A 120 9.53 -2.69 -16.17
N ARG A 121 8.58 -3.47 -15.61
CA ARG A 121 7.52 -4.11 -16.41
C ARG A 121 6.61 -3.09 -17.09
N LEU A 122 6.29 -2.00 -16.41
CA LEU A 122 5.45 -0.92 -16.95
C LEU A 122 6.22 0.04 -17.88
N GLY A 123 7.55 -0.11 -17.98
CA GLY A 123 8.39 0.72 -18.84
C GLY A 123 8.51 2.18 -18.37
N ILE A 124 8.38 2.45 -17.06
CA ILE A 124 8.35 3.82 -16.52
C ILE A 124 9.55 4.18 -15.63
N GLU A 125 10.45 3.23 -15.35
CA GLU A 125 11.60 3.43 -14.45
C GLU A 125 12.41 4.70 -14.81
N HIS A 126 12.70 4.88 -16.10
CA HIS A 126 13.45 6.03 -16.62
C HIS A 126 12.71 7.38 -16.57
N LEU A 127 11.41 7.37 -16.23
CA LEU A 127 10.58 8.56 -16.11
C LEU A 127 10.43 9.03 -14.66
N VAL A 128 10.75 8.18 -13.68
CA VAL A 128 10.67 8.47 -12.24
C VAL A 128 12.02 9.02 -11.77
N ASP A 129 12.04 10.27 -11.29
CA ASP A 129 13.24 10.95 -10.83
C ASP A 129 13.66 10.56 -9.39
N ALA A 130 12.71 10.10 -8.55
CA ALA A 130 13.01 9.62 -7.20
C ALA A 130 11.98 8.59 -6.72
N LEU A 131 12.44 7.62 -5.92
CA LEU A 131 11.61 6.57 -5.31
C LEU A 131 11.96 6.43 -3.83
N VAL A 132 10.94 6.44 -2.98
CA VAL A 132 11.00 6.05 -1.57
C VAL A 132 9.99 4.94 -1.31
N CYS A 133 10.44 3.89 -0.63
CA CYS A 133 9.70 2.66 -0.36
C CYS A 133 9.53 2.44 1.15
N GLY A 134 8.63 1.52 1.52
CA GLY A 134 8.29 1.24 2.91
C GLY A 134 9.43 0.63 3.74
N ASP A 135 10.39 0.01 3.06
CA ASP A 135 11.56 -0.67 3.61
C ASP A 135 12.84 0.19 3.62
N ASP A 136 12.75 1.47 3.22
CA ASP A 136 13.90 2.40 3.22
C ASP A 136 14.24 2.97 4.61
N GLY A 137 13.51 2.57 5.66
CA GLY A 137 13.80 2.96 7.06
C GLY A 137 13.35 4.36 7.45
N LEU A 138 12.39 4.94 6.72
CA LEU A 138 11.78 6.24 7.03
C LEU A 138 10.43 6.07 7.75
N PRO A 139 10.00 7.04 8.58
CA PRO A 139 8.62 7.11 9.02
C PRO A 139 7.65 7.11 7.82
N LEU A 140 6.64 6.25 7.88
CA LEU A 140 5.69 6.03 6.80
C LEU A 140 4.50 6.98 6.88
N LYS A 141 3.72 7.04 5.80
CA LYS A 141 2.44 7.76 5.71
C LYS A 141 1.58 7.46 6.96
N PRO A 142 0.99 8.48 7.62
CA PRO A 142 0.86 9.88 7.20
C PRO A 142 2.03 10.80 7.64
N ALA A 143 3.15 10.26 8.13
CA ALA A 143 4.32 11.07 8.45
C ALA A 143 4.90 11.74 7.19
N PRO A 144 5.46 12.96 7.29
CA PRO A 144 5.90 13.74 6.14
C PRO A 144 7.23 13.28 5.52
N ASP A 145 7.96 12.40 6.19
CA ASP A 145 9.36 12.05 5.91
C ASP A 145 9.60 11.55 4.49
N MET A 146 8.68 10.76 3.95
CA MET A 146 8.79 10.24 2.59
C MET A 146 8.71 11.36 1.54
N VAL A 147 7.85 12.37 1.73
CA VAL A 147 7.78 13.56 0.86
C VAL A 147 9.06 14.36 0.96
N TRP A 148 9.57 14.58 2.17
CA TRP A 148 10.84 15.30 2.35
C TRP A 148 12.01 14.57 1.69
N ALA A 149 12.03 13.24 1.73
CA ALA A 149 13.06 12.43 1.09
C ALA A 149 13.03 12.57 -0.43
N VAL A 150 11.87 12.43 -1.09
CA VAL A 150 11.76 12.62 -2.55
C VAL A 150 12.01 14.08 -2.96
N CYS A 151 11.58 15.06 -2.17
CA CYS A 151 11.89 16.48 -2.39
C CYS A 151 13.39 16.75 -2.34
N ARG A 152 14.11 16.20 -1.35
CA ARG A 152 15.57 16.31 -1.26
C ARG A 152 16.27 15.67 -2.47
N ALA A 153 15.83 14.47 -2.87
CA ALA A 153 16.42 13.75 -4.01
C ALA A 153 16.23 14.48 -5.35
N THR A 154 15.10 15.18 -5.51
CA THR A 154 14.77 15.91 -6.75
C THR A 154 15.20 17.38 -6.75
N GLY A 155 15.61 17.92 -5.60
CA GLY A 155 15.92 19.34 -5.43
C GLY A 155 14.69 20.25 -5.43
N VAL A 156 13.48 19.70 -5.30
CA VAL A 156 12.22 20.44 -5.28
C VAL A 156 11.82 20.74 -3.83
N SER A 157 11.52 21.99 -3.49
CA SER A 157 11.02 22.34 -2.15
C SER A 157 9.61 21.77 -1.94
N PRO A 158 9.23 21.30 -0.73
CA PRO A 158 7.89 20.77 -0.48
C PRO A 158 6.74 21.69 -0.92
N ALA A 159 6.86 23.00 -0.67
CA ALA A 159 5.86 24.00 -1.09
C ALA A 159 5.66 24.12 -2.62
N LYS A 160 6.55 23.54 -3.44
CA LYS A 160 6.47 23.45 -4.90
C LYS A 160 6.12 22.05 -5.39
N ALA A 161 5.90 21.10 -4.48
CA ALA A 161 5.48 19.75 -4.80
C ALA A 161 3.96 19.62 -4.70
N VAL A 162 3.41 18.76 -5.55
CA VAL A 162 2.04 18.29 -5.49
C VAL A 162 2.06 16.85 -5.02
N VAL A 163 1.37 16.54 -3.93
CA VAL A 163 1.19 15.15 -3.48
C VAL A 163 -0.12 14.64 -4.02
N VAL A 164 -0.06 13.52 -4.75
CA VAL A 164 -1.22 12.86 -5.35
C VAL A 164 -1.37 11.48 -4.73
N GLY A 165 -2.56 11.12 -4.27
CA GLY A 165 -2.82 9.81 -3.69
C GLY A 165 -4.29 9.42 -3.68
N ASP A 166 -4.56 8.15 -3.40
CA ASP A 166 -5.89 7.54 -3.38
C ASP A 166 -6.30 7.08 -1.98
N ALA A 167 -5.46 7.34 -0.97
CA ALA A 167 -5.76 7.11 0.44
C ALA A 167 -5.59 8.37 1.28
N VAL A 168 -6.33 8.45 2.39
CA VAL A 168 -6.24 9.57 3.34
C VAL A 168 -4.82 9.74 3.87
N ALA A 169 -4.08 8.65 4.05
CA ALA A 169 -2.70 8.67 4.52
C ALA A 169 -1.77 9.43 3.55
N ASP A 170 -2.00 9.35 2.24
CA ASP A 170 -1.24 10.12 1.24
C ASP A 170 -1.50 11.62 1.40
N LEU A 171 -2.77 11.97 1.53
CA LEU A 171 -3.20 13.36 1.61
C LEU A 171 -2.71 14.01 2.90
N GLN A 172 -2.82 13.29 4.01
CA GLN A 172 -2.28 13.72 5.30
C GLN A 172 -0.75 13.85 5.26
N MET A 173 -0.04 12.91 4.62
CA MET A 173 1.41 13.02 4.41
C MET A 173 1.77 14.29 3.65
N GLY A 174 1.08 14.57 2.54
CA GLY A 174 1.32 15.79 1.75
C GLY A 174 1.09 17.06 2.57
N ARG A 175 0.00 17.12 3.35
CA ARG A 175 -0.29 18.24 4.25
C ARG A 175 0.78 18.41 5.32
N ALA A 176 1.13 17.33 6.01
CA ALA A 176 2.14 17.35 7.07
C ALA A 176 3.52 17.79 6.53
N ALA A 177 3.82 17.46 5.28
CA ALA A 177 5.08 17.83 4.63
C ALA A 177 5.12 19.30 4.16
N GLY A 178 3.99 20.01 4.17
CA GLY A 178 3.85 21.35 3.62
C GLY A 178 3.87 21.35 2.09
N ALA A 179 3.29 20.32 1.45
CA ALA A 179 3.10 20.29 0.01
C ALA A 179 2.27 21.49 -0.46
N GLY A 180 2.61 22.06 -1.63
CA GLY A 180 1.88 23.20 -2.19
C GLY A 180 0.44 22.86 -2.58
N LEU A 181 0.20 21.61 -2.95
CA LEU A 181 -1.12 21.08 -3.26
C LEU A 181 -1.21 19.59 -2.91
N VAL A 182 -2.38 19.17 -2.46
CA VAL A 182 -2.70 17.77 -2.14
C VAL A 182 -3.92 17.34 -2.94
N ILE A 183 -3.74 16.39 -3.86
CA ILE A 183 -4.78 15.93 -4.79
C ILE A 183 -5.19 14.49 -4.45
N GLY A 184 -6.49 14.26 -4.30
CA GLY A 184 -7.06 12.93 -4.22
C GLY A 184 -7.48 12.41 -5.59
N VAL A 185 -7.22 11.13 -5.90
CA VAL A 185 -7.69 10.48 -7.14
C VAL A 185 -8.67 9.35 -6.83
N LEU A 186 -9.78 9.29 -7.57
CA LEU A 186 -10.86 8.31 -7.35
C LEU A 186 -10.66 7.00 -8.13
N SER A 187 -9.62 6.90 -8.96
CA SER A 187 -9.25 5.68 -9.68
C SER A 187 -8.65 4.57 -8.79
N GLY A 188 -8.48 4.84 -7.49
CA GLY A 188 -7.84 3.94 -6.52
C GLY A 188 -8.78 3.37 -5.45
N VAL A 189 -8.30 3.21 -4.21
CA VAL A 189 -9.02 2.48 -3.15
C VAL A 189 -10.10 3.28 -2.42
N SER A 190 -9.90 4.58 -2.17
CA SER A 190 -10.81 5.35 -1.31
C SER A 190 -11.92 6.03 -2.11
N PRO A 191 -13.16 6.03 -1.60
CA PRO A 191 -14.25 6.74 -2.25
C PRO A 191 -14.19 8.24 -1.98
N LYS A 192 -14.92 9.01 -2.80
CA LYS A 192 -14.97 10.48 -2.76
C LYS A 192 -15.26 11.03 -1.37
N GLU A 193 -16.20 10.45 -0.66
CA GLU A 193 -16.65 10.93 0.66
C GLU A 193 -15.54 10.86 1.71
N ILE A 194 -14.58 9.95 1.52
CA ILE A 194 -13.44 9.75 2.41
C ILE A 194 -12.28 10.68 2.05
N LEU A 195 -12.02 10.93 0.75
CA LEU A 195 -10.91 11.79 0.32
C LEU A 195 -11.24 13.28 0.35
N ALA A 196 -12.49 13.66 0.07
CA ALA A 196 -12.90 15.06 -0.06
C ALA A 196 -12.52 15.97 1.13
N PRO A 197 -12.59 15.52 2.41
CA PRO A 197 -12.20 16.35 3.55
C PRO A 197 -10.69 16.62 3.64
N HIS A 198 -9.86 15.86 2.92
CA HIS A 198 -8.40 15.89 3.06
C HIS A 198 -7.67 16.44 1.82
N ALA A 199 -8.35 16.49 0.68
CA ALA A 199 -7.78 16.96 -0.59
C ALA A 199 -8.09 18.44 -0.85
N ASP A 200 -7.17 19.15 -1.52
CA ASP A 200 -7.45 20.45 -2.15
C ASP A 200 -8.30 20.28 -3.42
N LEU A 201 -8.01 19.22 -4.17
CA LEU A 201 -8.67 18.88 -5.44
C LEU A 201 -8.93 17.38 -5.50
N LEU A 202 -10.06 17.00 -6.10
CA LEU A 202 -10.36 15.62 -6.43
C LEU A 202 -10.43 15.45 -7.94
N LEU A 203 -9.76 14.42 -8.45
CA LEU A 203 -9.81 13.99 -9.85
C LEU A 203 -10.47 12.62 -9.94
N GLU A 204 -11.23 12.39 -11.01
CA GLU A 204 -11.85 11.07 -11.22
C GLU A 204 -10.77 10.00 -11.50
N SER A 205 -9.66 10.40 -12.12
CA SER A 205 -8.52 9.53 -12.40
C SER A 205 -7.19 10.27 -12.34
N VAL A 206 -6.12 9.55 -12.01
CA VAL A 206 -4.73 10.03 -12.14
C VAL A 206 -4.39 10.49 -13.56
N ALA A 207 -5.11 10.01 -14.58
CA ALA A 207 -4.96 10.43 -15.97
C ALA A 207 -5.25 11.93 -16.20
N GLU A 208 -6.03 12.57 -15.31
CA GLU A 208 -6.43 13.97 -15.45
C GLU A 208 -5.34 14.96 -15.01
N LEU A 209 -4.24 14.49 -14.42
CA LEU A 209 -3.12 15.32 -13.96
C LEU A 209 -2.45 16.17 -15.05
N VAL A 210 -2.64 15.83 -16.33
CA VAL A 210 -2.09 16.62 -17.45
C VAL A 210 -2.93 17.85 -17.79
N ASN A 211 -4.12 17.97 -17.20
CA ASN A 211 -5.10 19.02 -17.48
C ASN A 211 -5.19 20.09 -16.38
N ILE A 212 -4.36 19.99 -15.35
CA ILE A 212 -4.28 20.91 -14.20
C ILE A 212 -3.06 21.81 -14.31
#